data_AF-A0A6L7M4G7-F1
#
_entry.id   AF-A0A6L7M4G7-F1
#
_cell.length_a   1.000
_cell.length_b   1.000
_cell.length_c   1.000
_cell.angle_alpha   90.00
_cell.angle_beta   90.00
_cell.angle_gamma   90.00
#
_symmetry.space_group_name_H-M   'P 1'
#
loop_
_entity.id
_entity.type
_entity.pdbx_description
1 polymer ?
#
loop_
_entity_poly.entity_id
_entity_poly.type
_entity_poly.pdbx_seq_one_letter_code
_entity_poly.pdbx_strand_id
1 'polypeptide(L)'
;MSEHIKVAVAVEGPTDAVVIEAIIDAVLEGSDFEMQVLQPETSTVFGPAVGSERGLGWPGVFRWCRQAFMEGGGHASSSTAFAKHDVVMVHVDADVAGKTYSSAHILDPPRNDLPCERRCPPASATTSELRDVVLNWLGEKNCPQKLVLCMPSKTMDAWVVAALWPDNRVVARGNWECHDDPGAQFSALPKASRLSKRKPDYERRKNDIGNGWPIVASKLTEARRFKEEFLAAVG
;
A
#
# COMPACT_ATOMS: atom_id res chain seq x y z
N MET A 1 -0.39 4.09 -30.26
CA MET A 1 -0.98 5.03 -29.29
C MET A 1 -0.72 4.39 -27.94
N SER A 2 0.12 4.98 -27.09
CA SER A 2 0.27 4.51 -25.71
C SER A 2 -1.08 4.73 -25.03
N GLU A 3 -1.70 3.65 -24.56
CA GLU A 3 -2.96 3.71 -23.83
C GLU A 3 -2.69 4.42 -22.50
N HIS A 4 -3.46 5.47 -22.21
CA HIS A 4 -3.32 6.23 -20.98
C HIS A 4 -3.96 5.44 -19.83
N ILE A 5 -3.15 5.05 -18.83
CA ILE A 5 -3.59 4.14 -17.76
C ILE A 5 -4.13 4.94 -16.57
N LYS A 6 -5.33 4.62 -16.11
CA LYS A 6 -5.94 5.21 -14.92
C LYS A 6 -5.79 4.30 -13.73
N VAL A 7 -5.05 4.75 -12.72
CA VAL A 7 -4.81 4.03 -11.47
C VAL A 7 -5.49 4.75 -10.31
N ALA A 8 -6.34 4.05 -9.57
CA ALA A 8 -6.90 4.56 -8.31
C ALA A 8 -6.24 3.88 -7.12
N VAL A 9 -5.92 4.62 -6.06
CA VAL A 9 -5.20 4.06 -4.89
C VAL A 9 -5.87 4.46 -3.58
N ALA A 10 -6.37 3.50 -2.82
CA ALA A 10 -6.69 3.68 -1.40
C ALA A 10 -5.42 3.42 -0.57
N VAL A 11 -4.89 4.47 0.09
CA VAL A 11 -3.56 4.45 0.73
C VAL A 11 -3.60 4.94 2.16
N GLU A 12 -2.74 4.35 3.00
CA GLU A 12 -2.62 4.70 4.42
C GLU A 12 -2.06 6.11 4.63
N GLY A 13 -0.94 6.41 3.97
CA GLY A 13 -0.17 7.60 4.24
C GLY A 13 0.09 8.46 2.99
N PRO A 14 0.24 9.79 3.17
CA PRO A 14 0.61 10.68 2.08
C PRO A 14 2.04 10.45 1.57
N THR A 15 2.94 9.90 2.39
CA THR A 15 4.28 9.49 1.95
C THR A 15 4.22 8.24 1.09
N ASP A 16 3.39 7.26 1.46
CA ASP A 16 3.27 5.99 0.75
C ASP A 16 2.65 6.20 -0.62
N ALA A 17 1.72 7.16 -0.75
CA ALA A 17 1.19 7.59 -2.04
C ALA A 17 2.30 8.03 -3.01
N VAL A 18 3.29 8.80 -2.53
CA VAL A 18 4.44 9.24 -3.34
C VAL A 18 5.33 8.07 -3.72
N VAL A 19 5.53 7.11 -2.80
CA VAL A 19 6.30 5.88 -3.07
C VAL A 19 5.61 5.04 -4.13
N ILE A 20 4.30 4.79 -3.99
CA ILE A 20 3.49 4.03 -4.96
C ILE A 20 3.55 4.69 -6.34
N GLU A 21 3.40 6.01 -6.41
CA GLU A 21 3.47 6.74 -7.68
C GLU A 21 4.85 6.59 -8.35
N ALA A 22 5.94 6.69 -7.57
CA ALA A 22 7.30 6.46 -8.07
C ALA A 22 7.50 5.03 -8.59
N ILE A 23 6.91 4.06 -7.90
CA ILE A 23 6.98 2.66 -8.27
C ILE A 23 6.20 2.40 -9.57
N ILE A 24 4.98 2.92 -9.68
CA ILE A 24 4.15 2.76 -10.89
C ILE A 24 4.87 3.34 -12.10
N ASP A 25 5.42 4.56 -11.98
CA ASP A 25 6.21 5.20 -13.03
C ASP A 25 7.39 4.33 -13.48
N ALA A 26 8.11 3.73 -12.53
CA ALA A 26 9.22 2.82 -12.80
C ALA A 26 8.77 1.48 -13.42
N VAL A 27 7.61 0.94 -13.03
CA VAL A 27 7.07 -0.32 -13.57
C VAL A 27 6.52 -0.15 -14.98
N LEU A 28 5.93 1.00 -15.28
CA LEU A 28 5.36 1.34 -16.58
C LEU A 28 6.40 1.82 -17.60
N GLU A 29 7.67 1.90 -17.20
CA GLU A 29 8.82 2.27 -18.05
C GLU A 29 8.58 3.55 -18.88
N GLY A 30 7.92 4.54 -18.26
CA GLY A 30 7.60 5.82 -18.89
C GLY A 30 6.30 5.85 -19.72
N SER A 31 5.46 4.83 -19.63
CA SER A 31 4.09 4.89 -20.18
C SER A 31 3.25 5.91 -19.41
N ASP A 32 2.35 6.59 -20.12
CA ASP A 32 1.51 7.64 -19.55
C ASP A 32 0.44 7.06 -18.61
N PHE A 33 0.34 7.61 -17.40
CA PHE A 33 -0.65 7.21 -16.41
C PHE A 33 -1.13 8.37 -15.54
N GLU A 34 -2.36 8.24 -15.04
CA GLU A 34 -2.96 9.12 -14.04
C GLU A 34 -3.15 8.32 -12.75
N MET A 35 -2.65 8.85 -11.62
CA MET A 35 -2.91 8.26 -10.30
C MET A 35 -3.88 9.13 -9.48
N GLN A 36 -5.05 8.58 -9.15
CA GLN A 36 -6.00 9.20 -8.24
C GLN A 36 -5.91 8.56 -6.84
N VAL A 37 -5.63 9.35 -5.81
CA VAL A 37 -5.77 8.88 -4.42
C VAL A 37 -7.25 8.86 -4.03
N LEU A 38 -7.70 7.70 -3.60
CA LEU A 38 -9.05 7.47 -3.11
C LEU A 38 -9.12 7.78 -1.61
N GLN A 39 -10.22 8.41 -1.21
CA GLN A 39 -10.55 8.71 0.16
C GLN A 39 -12.01 8.30 0.39
N PRO A 40 -12.39 7.85 1.60
CA PRO A 40 -13.78 7.64 1.92
C PRO A 40 -14.55 8.96 1.76
N GLU A 41 -15.74 8.91 1.17
CA GLU A 41 -16.63 10.06 1.08
C GLU A 41 -17.08 10.46 2.48
N THR A 42 -17.11 11.77 2.73
CA THR A 42 -17.63 12.34 3.97
C THR A 42 -19.16 12.28 3.97
N SER A 43 -19.74 11.08 4.11
CA SER A 43 -21.19 10.90 4.26
C SER A 43 -21.58 10.77 5.74
N THR A 44 -22.74 11.32 6.08
CA THR A 44 -23.33 11.33 7.43
C THR A 44 -23.55 9.94 8.03
N VAL A 45 -23.51 8.88 7.22
CA VAL A 45 -23.62 7.48 7.64
C VAL A 45 -22.36 7.02 8.40
N PHE A 46 -21.20 7.62 8.11
CA PHE A 46 -19.94 7.34 8.80
C PHE A 46 -19.60 8.39 9.88
N GLY A 47 -20.56 9.24 10.24
CA GLY A 47 -20.41 10.39 11.14
C GLY A 47 -19.78 11.61 10.43
N PRO A 48 -19.93 12.83 10.97
CA PRO A 48 -19.29 14.00 10.38
C PRO A 48 -17.78 13.77 10.33
N ALA A 49 -17.16 14.12 9.19
CA ALA A 49 -15.73 14.38 9.14
C ALA A 49 -15.45 15.65 9.96
N VAL A 50 -15.47 15.50 11.28
CA VAL A 50 -14.97 16.53 12.18
C VAL A 50 -13.48 16.64 11.89
N GLY A 51 -13.07 17.77 11.32
CA GLY A 51 -11.70 18.05 10.92
C GLY A 51 -10.69 17.65 11.98
N SER A 52 -9.91 16.61 11.68
CA SER A 52 -8.63 16.23 12.29
C SER A 52 -8.37 14.78 11.91
N GLU A 53 -7.35 14.50 11.08
CA GLU A 53 -6.48 13.31 11.14
C GLU A 53 -7.08 11.88 11.13
N ARG A 54 -8.41 11.70 11.10
CA ARG A 54 -9.09 10.40 11.23
C ARG A 54 -9.28 9.66 9.91
N GLY A 55 -9.01 10.30 8.76
CA GLY A 55 -8.98 9.66 7.44
C GLY A 55 -7.63 9.06 7.05
N LEU A 56 -6.62 9.22 7.90
CA LEU A 56 -5.26 8.75 7.68
C LEU A 56 -5.04 7.37 8.31
N GLY A 57 -4.09 6.62 7.75
CA GLY A 57 -3.73 5.26 8.16
C GLY A 57 -4.70 4.19 7.68
N TRP A 58 -4.42 2.94 8.06
CA TRP A 58 -5.25 1.78 7.72
C TRP A 58 -6.76 1.90 8.05
N PRO A 59 -7.24 2.66 9.06
CA PRO A 59 -8.69 2.81 9.28
C PRO A 59 -9.36 3.60 8.15
N GLY A 60 -8.64 4.53 7.51
CA GLY A 60 -9.13 5.25 6.32
C GLY A 60 -9.28 4.30 5.13
N VAL A 61 -8.28 3.43 4.92
CA VAL A 61 -8.31 2.38 3.89
C VAL A 61 -9.47 1.41 4.13
N PHE A 62 -9.64 0.91 5.36
CA PHE A 62 -10.78 0.08 5.75
C PHE A 62 -12.11 0.75 5.39
N ARG A 63 -12.32 2.01 5.77
CA ARG A 63 -13.57 2.73 5.49
C ARG A 63 -13.82 2.88 4.00
N TRP A 64 -12.80 3.19 3.22
CA TRP A 64 -12.92 3.23 1.77
C TRP A 64 -13.33 1.86 1.20
N CYS A 65 -12.70 0.75 1.63
CA CYS A 65 -13.07 -0.60 1.20
C CYS A 65 -14.54 -0.91 1.51
N ARG A 66 -15.00 -0.56 2.72
CA ARG A 66 -16.41 -0.76 3.12
C ARG A 66 -17.36 0.09 2.30
N GLN A 67 -16.99 1.33 1.98
CA GLN A 67 -17.81 2.17 1.11
C GLN A 67 -17.92 1.59 -0.31
N ALA A 68 -16.80 1.18 -0.91
CA ALA A 68 -16.79 0.56 -2.23
C ALA A 68 -17.63 -0.73 -2.25
N PHE A 69 -17.55 -1.54 -1.18
CA PHE A 69 -18.40 -2.72 -0.99
C PHE A 69 -19.90 -2.37 -1.00
N MET A 70 -20.30 -1.34 -0.24
CA MET A 70 -21.70 -0.92 -0.16
C MET A 70 -22.20 -0.33 -1.49
N GLU A 71 -21.37 0.50 -2.13
CA GLU A 71 -21.66 1.10 -3.43
C GLU A 71 -21.83 0.02 -4.52
N GLY A 72 -20.97 -0.98 -4.52
CA GLY A 72 -21.00 -2.10 -5.46
C GLY A 72 -22.01 -3.20 -5.13
N GLY A 73 -22.96 -2.96 -4.20
CA GLY A 73 -24.02 -3.92 -3.88
C GLY A 73 -23.54 -5.23 -3.24
N GLY A 74 -22.42 -5.20 -2.51
CA GLY A 74 -21.84 -6.36 -1.85
C GLY A 74 -20.51 -6.84 -2.45
N HIS A 75 -20.03 -6.20 -3.52
CA HIS A 75 -18.76 -6.49 -4.18
C HIS A 75 -18.08 -5.19 -4.59
N ALA A 76 -16.93 -4.87 -4.01
CA ALA A 76 -16.23 -3.63 -4.35
C ALA A 76 -15.84 -3.56 -5.84
N SER A 77 -15.65 -4.70 -6.51
CA SER A 77 -15.38 -4.75 -7.95
C SER A 77 -16.49 -4.18 -8.82
N SER A 78 -17.70 -4.03 -8.26
CA SER A 78 -18.86 -3.44 -8.93
C SER A 78 -19.04 -1.94 -8.62
N SER A 79 -18.12 -1.33 -7.89
CA SER A 79 -18.17 0.10 -7.55
C SER A 79 -17.73 1.00 -8.72
N THR A 80 -18.06 2.29 -8.63
CA THR A 80 -17.64 3.29 -9.62
C THR A 80 -16.12 3.38 -9.75
N ALA A 81 -15.36 3.13 -8.68
CA ALA A 81 -13.90 3.12 -8.72
C ALA A 81 -13.38 2.10 -9.74
N PHE A 82 -13.88 0.86 -9.70
CA PHE A 82 -13.49 -0.20 -10.63
C PHE A 82 -14.03 0.01 -12.06
N ALA A 83 -15.14 0.73 -12.20
CA ALA A 83 -15.70 1.08 -13.51
C ALA A 83 -14.89 2.19 -14.22
N LYS A 84 -14.31 3.13 -13.46
CA LYS A 84 -13.64 4.33 -14.02
C LYS A 84 -12.12 4.18 -14.20
N HIS A 85 -11.52 3.15 -13.63
CA HIS A 85 -10.08 2.95 -13.61
C HIS A 85 -9.70 1.59 -14.20
N ASP A 86 -8.49 1.52 -14.72
CA ASP A 86 -7.90 0.29 -15.27
C ASP A 86 -7.37 -0.56 -14.13
N VAL A 87 -6.76 0.09 -13.13
CA VAL A 87 -6.26 -0.54 -11.90
C VAL A 87 -6.83 0.18 -10.67
N VAL A 88 -7.32 -0.61 -9.71
CA VAL A 88 -7.66 -0.15 -8.37
C VAL A 88 -6.71 -0.82 -7.38
N MET A 89 -5.99 -0.01 -6.62
CA MET A 89 -4.99 -0.46 -5.67
C MET A 89 -5.45 -0.20 -4.23
N VAL A 90 -5.19 -1.16 -3.36
CA VAL A 90 -5.35 -1.01 -1.91
C VAL A 90 -4.00 -1.22 -1.25
N HIS A 91 -3.52 -0.18 -0.58
CA HIS A 91 -2.27 -0.22 0.16
C HIS A 91 -2.52 -0.39 1.66
N VAL A 92 -1.90 -1.43 2.24
CA VAL A 92 -1.90 -1.69 3.68
C VAL A 92 -0.52 -2.24 4.09
N ASP A 93 0.12 -1.59 5.06
CA ASP A 93 1.34 -2.08 5.69
C ASP A 93 1.02 -3.33 6.54
N ALA A 94 1.85 -4.36 6.47
CA ALA A 94 1.55 -5.61 7.18
C ALA A 94 1.72 -5.54 8.70
N ASP A 95 2.19 -4.41 9.27
CA ASP A 95 2.09 -4.15 10.71
C ASP A 95 0.62 -4.09 11.19
N VAL A 96 -0.33 -3.84 10.29
CA VAL A 96 -1.78 -3.86 10.55
C VAL A 96 -2.24 -5.24 11.00
N ALA A 97 -1.57 -6.30 10.56
CA ALA A 97 -1.86 -7.67 10.98
C ALA A 97 -1.69 -7.89 12.50
N GLY A 98 -0.91 -7.05 13.18
CA GLY A 98 -0.75 -7.09 14.64
C GLY A 98 -1.74 -6.22 15.42
N LYS A 99 -2.64 -5.49 14.72
CA LYS A 99 -3.61 -4.57 15.34
C LYS A 99 -4.95 -5.26 15.62
N THR A 100 -5.86 -4.52 16.25
CA THR A 100 -7.25 -4.93 16.46
C THR A 100 -8.21 -3.88 15.88
N TYR A 101 -9.38 -4.28 15.41
CA TYR A 101 -10.42 -3.35 14.94
C TYR A 101 -10.81 -2.32 16.01
N SER A 102 -10.90 -2.76 17.28
CA SER A 102 -11.16 -1.86 18.41
C SER A 102 -10.12 -0.77 18.58
N SER A 103 -8.84 -1.05 18.32
CA SER A 103 -7.77 -0.04 18.40
C SER A 103 -7.90 1.08 17.38
N ALA A 104 -8.68 0.86 16.31
CA ALA A 104 -9.03 1.84 15.28
C ALA A 104 -10.47 2.37 15.39
N HIS A 105 -11.17 2.06 16.49
CA HIS A 105 -12.58 2.40 16.69
C HIS A 105 -13.51 1.84 15.59
N ILE A 106 -13.17 0.68 15.03
CA ILE A 106 -14.02 -0.06 14.11
C ILE A 106 -14.84 -1.05 14.94
N LEU A 107 -16.15 -0.83 14.98
CA LEU A 107 -17.08 -1.61 15.82
C LEU A 107 -17.74 -2.77 15.09
N ASP A 108 -17.92 -2.65 13.77
CA ASP A 108 -18.63 -3.62 12.94
C ASP A 108 -17.76 -4.04 11.74
N PRO A 109 -16.64 -4.76 11.98
CA PRO A 109 -15.86 -5.32 10.89
C PRO A 109 -16.63 -6.50 10.26
N PRO A 110 -16.45 -6.77 8.95
CA PRO A 110 -17.13 -7.88 8.28
C PRO A 110 -16.80 -9.25 8.91
N ARG A 111 -15.62 -9.36 9.52
CA ARG A 111 -15.14 -10.51 10.29
C ARG A 111 -14.23 -10.03 11.41
N ASN A 112 -14.08 -10.84 12.46
CA ASN A 112 -13.10 -10.61 13.51
C ASN A 112 -11.78 -11.36 13.20
N ASP A 113 -11.15 -10.98 12.11
CA ASP A 113 -9.99 -11.63 11.48
C ASP A 113 -8.66 -10.88 11.69
N LEU A 114 -8.65 -9.85 12.55
CA LEU A 114 -7.45 -9.23 13.11
C LEU A 114 -7.36 -9.48 14.62
N PRO A 115 -6.17 -9.73 15.19
CA PRO A 115 -4.86 -9.80 14.52
C PRO A 115 -4.67 -11.12 13.74
N CYS A 116 -3.94 -11.06 12.65
CA CYS A 116 -3.56 -12.20 11.81
C CYS A 116 -2.04 -12.33 11.59
N GLU A 117 -1.22 -11.57 12.32
CA GLU A 117 0.24 -11.58 12.18
C GLU A 117 0.83 -12.99 12.34
N ARG A 118 1.76 -13.34 11.44
CA ARG A 118 2.55 -14.57 11.48
C ARG A 118 4.04 -14.25 11.64
N ARG A 119 4.83 -15.29 11.92
CA ARG A 119 6.29 -15.14 12.03
C ARG A 119 6.89 -14.83 10.66
N CYS A 120 7.75 -13.82 10.62
CA CYS A 120 8.59 -13.46 9.48
C CYS A 120 10.04 -13.83 9.82
N PRO A 121 10.78 -14.55 8.95
CA PRO A 121 10.45 -14.98 7.58
C PRO A 121 9.58 -16.27 7.49
N PRO A 122 8.88 -16.48 6.34
CA PRO A 122 8.87 -15.63 5.15
C PRO A 122 7.94 -14.40 5.30
N ALA A 123 8.23 -13.34 4.55
CA ALA A 123 7.40 -12.13 4.47
C ALA A 123 5.93 -12.43 4.14
N SER A 124 5.73 -13.34 3.19
CA SER A 124 4.43 -13.79 2.72
C SER A 124 3.55 -14.42 3.80
N ALA A 125 4.11 -14.87 4.92
CA ALA A 125 3.35 -15.51 5.99
C ALA A 125 2.31 -14.55 6.59
N THR A 126 2.66 -13.29 6.79
CA THR A 126 1.72 -12.27 7.30
C THR A 126 0.93 -11.63 6.17
N THR A 127 1.57 -11.26 5.05
CA THR A 127 0.87 -10.57 3.97
C THR A 127 -0.21 -11.44 3.36
N SER A 128 -0.04 -12.75 3.25
CA SER A 128 -1.09 -13.63 2.70
C SER A 128 -2.35 -13.65 3.56
N GLU A 129 -2.21 -13.72 4.89
CA GLU A 129 -3.37 -13.67 5.80
C GLU A 129 -4.02 -12.28 5.78
N LEU A 130 -3.22 -11.21 5.71
CA LEU A 130 -3.73 -9.84 5.65
C LEU A 130 -4.44 -9.54 4.31
N ARG A 131 -4.04 -10.17 3.21
CA ARG A 131 -4.76 -10.07 1.93
C ARG A 131 -6.17 -10.62 2.05
N ASP A 132 -6.36 -11.76 2.72
CA ASP A 132 -7.70 -12.32 2.95
C ASP A 132 -8.55 -11.37 3.81
N VAL A 133 -7.95 -10.71 4.80
CA VAL A 133 -8.62 -9.67 5.61
C VAL A 133 -9.08 -8.51 4.71
N VAL A 134 -8.22 -7.98 3.85
CA VAL A 134 -8.57 -6.87 2.94
C VAL A 134 -9.61 -7.29 1.89
N LEU A 135 -9.54 -8.52 1.39
CA LEU A 135 -10.59 -9.06 0.51
C LEU A 135 -11.94 -9.13 1.24
N ASN A 136 -11.97 -9.52 2.52
CA ASN A 136 -13.18 -9.47 3.33
C ASN A 136 -13.71 -8.04 3.51
N TRP A 137 -12.83 -7.03 3.63
CA TRP A 137 -13.24 -5.62 3.66
C TRP A 137 -13.91 -5.19 2.36
N LEU A 138 -13.45 -5.70 1.23
CA LEU A 138 -13.99 -5.43 -0.10
C LEU A 138 -15.22 -6.28 -0.46
N GLY A 139 -15.53 -7.32 0.33
CA GLY A 139 -16.57 -8.30 0.04
C GLY A 139 -16.21 -9.28 -1.08
N GLU A 140 -14.91 -9.41 -1.38
CA GLU A 140 -14.43 -10.28 -2.44
C GLU A 140 -13.93 -11.61 -1.88
N LYS A 141 -14.16 -12.70 -2.63
CA LYS A 141 -13.63 -14.03 -2.28
C LYS A 141 -12.25 -14.29 -2.88
N ASN A 142 -12.00 -13.71 -4.05
CA ASN A 142 -10.76 -13.80 -4.79
C ASN A 142 -10.39 -12.38 -5.26
N CYS A 143 -9.11 -12.12 -5.53
CA CYS A 143 -8.68 -10.83 -6.06
C CYS A 143 -9.30 -10.60 -7.45
N PRO A 144 -10.14 -9.57 -7.64
CA PRO A 144 -10.64 -9.20 -8.97
C PRO A 144 -9.49 -8.83 -9.90
N GLN A 145 -9.68 -8.99 -11.22
CA GLN A 145 -8.62 -8.75 -12.22
C GLN A 145 -7.99 -7.36 -12.13
N LYS A 146 -8.80 -6.33 -11.86
CA LYS A 146 -8.35 -4.93 -11.74
C LYS A 146 -7.82 -4.55 -10.35
N LEU A 147 -7.90 -5.46 -9.37
CA LEU A 147 -7.47 -5.16 -7.99
C LEU A 147 -5.99 -5.54 -7.81
N VAL A 148 -5.20 -4.59 -7.31
CA VAL A 148 -3.83 -4.83 -6.86
C VAL A 148 -3.73 -4.54 -5.37
N LEU A 149 -3.21 -5.49 -4.59
CA LEU A 149 -2.97 -5.29 -3.16
C LEU A 149 -1.49 -4.96 -2.95
N CYS A 150 -1.21 -3.71 -2.56
CA CYS A 150 0.14 -3.24 -2.26
C CYS A 150 0.41 -3.44 -0.76
N MET A 151 1.13 -4.50 -0.41
CA MET A 151 1.33 -4.89 0.99
C MET A 151 2.80 -5.18 1.30
N PRO A 152 3.59 -4.17 1.72
CA PRO A 152 4.92 -4.42 2.24
C PRO A 152 4.84 -5.22 3.56
N SER A 153 5.81 -6.12 3.79
CA SER A 153 5.74 -7.12 4.87
C SER A 153 5.79 -6.59 6.31
N LYS A 154 6.22 -5.35 6.50
CA LYS A 154 6.14 -4.64 7.79
C LYS A 154 5.67 -3.23 7.53
N THR A 155 6.50 -2.44 6.85
CA THR A 155 6.16 -1.09 6.42
C THR A 155 6.75 -0.77 5.05
N MET A 156 6.15 0.19 4.34
CA MET A 156 6.67 0.73 3.08
C MET A 156 8.13 1.21 3.19
N ASP A 157 8.57 1.61 4.39
CA ASP A 157 9.94 2.08 4.64
C ASP A 157 11.00 1.04 4.22
N ALA A 158 10.71 -0.26 4.31
CA ALA A 158 11.64 -1.30 3.87
C ALA A 158 11.97 -1.16 2.38
N TRP A 159 10.96 -0.88 1.55
CA TRP A 159 11.14 -0.68 0.11
C TRP A 159 11.90 0.63 -0.16
N VAL A 160 11.56 1.70 0.56
CA VAL A 160 12.22 3.01 0.42
C VAL A 160 13.71 2.93 0.75
N VAL A 161 14.08 2.32 1.87
CA VAL A 161 15.49 2.18 2.25
C VAL A 161 16.25 1.32 1.25
N ALA A 162 15.64 0.23 0.77
CA ALA A 162 16.26 -0.64 -0.23
C ALA A 162 16.45 0.05 -1.58
N ALA A 163 15.54 0.94 -1.99
CA ALA A 163 15.66 1.74 -3.20
C ALA A 163 16.76 2.80 -3.08
N LEU A 164 16.78 3.54 -1.98
CA LEU A 164 17.66 4.70 -1.81
C LEU A 164 19.09 4.33 -1.39
N TRP A 165 19.26 3.21 -0.69
CA TRP A 165 20.55 2.75 -0.15
C TRP A 165 20.74 1.24 -0.30
N PRO A 166 20.81 0.72 -1.54
CA PRO A 166 20.88 -0.73 -1.80
C PRO A 166 22.14 -1.40 -1.25
N ASP A 167 23.22 -0.63 -1.02
CA ASP A 167 24.50 -1.09 -0.48
C ASP A 167 24.60 -0.97 1.06
N ASN A 168 23.52 -0.54 1.73
CA ASN A 168 23.50 -0.50 3.19
C ASN A 168 23.67 -1.93 3.75
N ARG A 169 24.67 -2.11 4.64
CA ARG A 169 25.02 -3.42 5.21
C ARG A 169 23.87 -4.10 5.94
N VAL A 170 22.91 -3.34 6.48
CA VAL A 170 21.72 -3.89 7.15
C VAL A 170 20.73 -4.42 6.11
N VAL A 171 20.51 -3.67 5.02
CA VAL A 171 19.66 -4.07 3.89
C VAL A 171 20.22 -5.30 3.17
N ALA A 172 21.54 -5.40 3.07
CA ALA A 172 22.21 -6.53 2.44
C ALA A 172 22.07 -7.87 3.21
N ARG A 173 21.57 -7.85 4.45
CA ARG A 173 21.27 -9.08 5.21
C ARG A 173 19.98 -9.69 4.67
N GLY A 174 19.99 -11.00 4.38
CA GLY A 174 18.94 -11.72 3.64
C GLY A 174 17.53 -11.82 4.26
N ASN A 175 17.11 -10.89 5.12
CA ASN A 175 15.78 -10.81 5.75
C ASN A 175 15.26 -9.36 5.86
N TRP A 176 15.75 -8.44 5.01
CA TRP A 176 15.43 -7.02 5.12
C TRP A 176 13.93 -6.71 5.12
N GLU A 177 13.14 -7.47 4.35
CA GLU A 177 11.68 -7.32 4.30
C GLU A 177 10.99 -7.66 5.63
N CYS A 178 11.61 -8.48 6.47
CA CYS A 178 11.14 -8.84 7.81
C CYS A 178 11.69 -7.94 8.93
N HIS A 179 12.41 -6.86 8.60
CA HIS A 179 13.03 -6.01 9.61
C HIS A 179 11.97 -5.21 10.38
N ASP A 180 12.01 -5.23 11.72
CA ASP A 180 10.95 -4.66 12.56
C ASP A 180 10.82 -3.13 12.47
N ASP A 181 11.95 -2.43 12.34
CA ASP A 181 11.98 -0.97 12.19
C ASP A 181 12.89 -0.54 11.04
N PRO A 182 12.41 -0.65 9.78
CA PRO A 182 13.16 -0.17 8.63
C PRO A 182 13.39 1.35 8.68
N GLY A 183 12.42 2.09 9.24
CA GLY A 183 12.44 3.55 9.36
C GLY A 183 13.57 4.09 10.25
N ALA A 184 14.07 3.31 11.21
CA ALA A 184 15.27 3.65 11.99
C ALA A 184 16.48 3.98 11.09
N GLN A 185 16.57 3.38 9.90
CA GLN A 185 17.66 3.64 8.97
C GLN A 185 17.65 5.07 8.45
N PHE A 186 16.51 5.74 8.39
CA PHE A 186 16.43 7.12 7.90
C PHE A 186 17.27 8.10 8.71
N SER A 187 17.36 7.88 10.03
CA SER A 187 18.14 8.72 10.94
C SER A 187 19.60 8.29 11.06
N ALA A 188 19.90 7.01 10.78
CA ALA A 188 21.25 6.44 10.80
C ALA A 188 22.14 6.93 9.64
N LEU A 189 21.54 7.56 8.63
CA LEU A 189 22.24 8.06 7.45
C LEU A 189 23.00 9.37 7.72
N PRO A 190 24.04 9.67 6.91
CA PRO A 190 24.71 10.97 6.92
C PRO A 190 23.70 12.11 6.76
N LYS A 191 23.92 13.24 7.45
CA LYS A 191 22.94 14.33 7.56
C LYS A 191 22.35 14.82 6.23
N ALA A 192 23.18 14.87 5.17
CA ALA A 192 22.77 15.30 3.83
C ALA A 192 21.83 14.31 3.13
N SER A 193 21.80 13.05 3.56
CA SER A 193 21.02 11.97 2.96
C SER A 193 19.87 11.51 3.85
N ARG A 194 19.69 12.13 5.03
CA ARG A 194 18.60 11.78 5.94
C ARG A 194 17.25 12.05 5.28
N LEU A 195 16.35 11.11 5.47
CA LEU A 195 14.95 11.25 5.09
C LEU A 195 14.15 11.49 6.36
N SER A 196 13.21 12.44 6.35
CA SER A 196 12.18 12.49 7.38
C SER A 196 10.88 11.96 6.82
N LYS A 197 10.00 11.44 7.68
CA LYS A 197 8.65 10.95 7.31
C LYS A 197 7.69 12.10 6.99
N ARG A 198 8.10 13.01 6.10
CA ARG A 198 7.32 14.14 5.62
C ARG A 198 7.20 14.04 4.11
N LYS A 199 6.00 14.28 3.60
CA LYS A 199 5.69 14.20 2.16
C LYS A 199 6.69 14.96 1.27
N PRO A 200 7.08 16.22 1.57
CA PRO A 200 8.04 16.95 0.73
C PRO A 200 9.41 16.27 0.62
N ASP A 201 9.83 15.49 1.61
CA ASP A 201 11.10 14.78 1.57
C ASP A 201 11.02 13.57 0.61
N TYR A 202 9.88 12.87 0.59
CA TYR A 202 9.62 11.78 -0.33
C TYR A 202 9.45 12.28 -1.77
N GLU A 203 8.75 13.41 -1.97
CA GLU A 203 8.60 14.04 -3.29
C GLU A 203 9.97 14.39 -3.90
N ARG A 204 10.90 14.94 -3.10
CA ARG A 204 12.27 15.23 -3.56
C ARG A 204 13.08 14.00 -3.93
N ARG A 205 12.71 12.81 -3.42
CA ARG A 205 13.40 11.54 -3.66
C ARG A 205 12.61 10.62 -4.58
N LYS A 206 11.47 11.05 -5.14
CA LYS A 206 10.58 10.24 -5.97
C LYS A 206 11.33 9.56 -7.11
N ASN A 207 12.13 10.31 -7.86
CA ASN A 207 12.93 9.76 -8.97
C ASN A 207 13.98 8.75 -8.48
N ASP A 208 14.64 9.02 -7.35
CA ASP A 208 15.63 8.07 -6.78
C ASP A 208 14.96 6.77 -6.33
N ILE A 209 13.75 6.86 -5.75
CA ILE A 209 12.94 5.70 -5.34
C ILE A 209 12.57 4.88 -6.57
N GLY A 210 12.06 5.52 -7.63
CA GLY A 210 11.73 4.87 -8.90
C GLY A 210 12.95 4.20 -9.55
N ASN A 211 14.08 4.90 -9.63
CA ASN A 211 15.33 4.36 -10.17
C ASN A 211 15.86 3.15 -9.38
N GLY A 212 15.61 3.11 -8.06
CA GLY A 212 15.98 2.00 -7.20
C GLY A 212 15.02 0.80 -7.28
N TRP A 213 13.82 0.96 -7.85
CA TRP A 213 12.77 -0.05 -7.86
C TRP A 213 13.19 -1.40 -8.46
N PRO A 214 13.94 -1.48 -9.59
CA PRO A 214 14.38 -2.77 -10.13
C PRO A 214 15.20 -3.59 -9.13
N ILE A 215 16.02 -2.93 -8.30
CA ILE A 215 16.81 -3.59 -7.26
C ILE A 215 15.87 -4.10 -6.16
N VAL A 216 14.91 -3.28 -5.74
CA VAL A 216 13.91 -3.65 -4.71
C VAL A 216 13.11 -4.88 -5.13
N ALA A 217 12.49 -4.86 -6.31
CA ALA A 217 11.71 -5.98 -6.84
C ALA A 217 12.56 -7.25 -7.10
N SER A 218 13.87 -7.11 -7.32
CA SER A 218 14.77 -8.26 -7.45
C SER A 218 15.07 -8.92 -6.10
N LYS A 219 15.11 -8.15 -5.01
CA LYS A 219 15.56 -8.61 -3.68
C LYS A 219 14.42 -8.93 -2.71
N LEU A 220 13.34 -8.16 -2.74
CA LEU A 220 12.24 -8.26 -1.77
C LEU A 220 11.05 -8.98 -2.39
N THR A 221 10.49 -9.95 -1.66
CA THR A 221 9.50 -10.89 -2.19
C THR A 221 8.13 -10.25 -2.38
N GLU A 222 7.68 -9.40 -1.46
CA GLU A 222 6.39 -8.70 -1.59
C GLU A 222 6.47 -7.56 -2.60
N ALA A 223 7.64 -6.93 -2.76
CA ALA A 223 7.87 -5.96 -3.85
C ALA A 223 7.78 -6.63 -5.23
N ARG A 224 8.36 -7.83 -5.36
CA ARG A 224 8.26 -8.63 -6.59
C ARG A 224 6.82 -9.01 -6.89
N ARG A 225 6.11 -9.51 -5.87
CA ARG A 225 4.68 -9.85 -5.96
C ARG A 225 3.85 -8.67 -6.43
N PHE A 226 4.06 -7.49 -5.82
CA PHE A 226 3.39 -6.26 -6.23
C PHE A 226 3.65 -5.95 -7.72
N LYS A 227 4.91 -6.00 -8.17
CA LYS A 227 5.26 -5.75 -9.58
C LYS A 227 4.52 -6.71 -10.52
N GLU A 228 4.54 -8.01 -10.22
CA GLU A 228 3.90 -9.05 -11.04
C GLU A 228 2.38 -8.88 -11.09
N GLU A 229 1.74 -8.64 -9.95
CA GLU A 229 0.29 -8.41 -9.87
C GLU A 229 -0.13 -7.12 -10.56
N PHE A 230 0.66 -6.05 -10.44
CA PHE A 230 0.38 -4.78 -11.12
C PHE A 230 0.46 -4.91 -12.64
N LEU A 231 1.52 -5.55 -13.17
CA LEU A 231 1.66 -5.80 -14.59
C LEU A 231 0.53 -6.70 -15.14
N ALA A 232 0.08 -7.68 -14.35
CA ALA A 232 -1.03 -8.54 -14.71
C ALA A 232 -2.39 -7.81 -14.71
N ALA A 233 -2.55 -6.73 -13.94
CA ALA A 233 -3.77 -5.93 -13.91
C ALA A 233 -3.85 -4.89 -15.04
N VAL A 234 -2.69 -4.45 -15.57
CA VAL A 234 -2.59 -3.48 -16.67
C VAL A 234 -2.66 -4.15 -18.06
N GLY A 235 -2.27 -5.42 -18.17
CA GLY A 235 -2.29 -6.22 -19.41
C GLY A 235 -3.57 -7.02 -19.65
#